data_AF-A0A938MIJ6-F1
#
_entry.id   AF-A0A938MIJ6-F1
#
_cell.length_a   1.000
_cell.length_b   1.000
_cell.length_c   1.000
_cell.angle_alpha   90.00
_cell.angle_beta   90.00
_cell.angle_gamma   90.00
#
_symmetry.space_group_name_H-M   'P 1'
#
loop_
_entity.id
_entity.type
_entity.pdbx_description
1 polymer ?
#
loop_
_entity_poly.entity_id
_entity_poly.type
_entity_poly.pdbx_seq_one_letter_code
_entity_poly.pdbx_strand_id
1 'polypeptide(L)'
;LMKAFERGADGVLVSGCHPGDCHYNEGNFHARRRWAIFRELLQYLGVDLQRVQFSWISAAEGGKWAETVNDVTEKIRQLGPFEAYRKLNAG
;
A
#
# COMPACT_ATOMS: atom_id res chain seq x y z
N LEU A 1 -1.78 -3.13 -6.93
CA LEU A 1 -0.40 -2.94 -6.42
C LEU A 1 0.61 -2.98 -7.55
N MET A 2 0.86 -4.13 -8.19
CA MET A 2 1.85 -4.25 -9.30
C MET A 2 1.68 -3.20 -10.41
N LYS A 3 0.45 -2.97 -10.89
CA LYS A 3 0.20 -1.96 -11.93
C LYS A 3 0.58 -0.53 -11.52
N ALA A 4 0.53 -0.21 -10.22
CA ALA A 4 0.97 1.10 -9.73
C ALA A 4 2.49 1.24 -9.84
N PHE A 5 3.23 0.21 -9.42
CA PHE A 5 4.69 0.16 -9.59
C PHE A 5 5.10 0.15 -11.07
N GLU A 6 4.37 -0.56 -11.92
CA GLU A 6 4.57 -0.55 -13.39
C GLU A 6 4.41 0.85 -13.99
N ARG A 7 3.52 1.66 -13.41
CA ARG A 7 3.31 3.06 -13.81
C ARG A 7 4.27 4.04 -13.15
N GLY A 8 5.26 3.56 -12.40
CA GLY A 8 6.31 4.38 -11.81
C GLY A 8 5.99 4.93 -10.41
N ALA A 9 5.05 4.33 -9.67
CA ALA A 9 4.87 4.68 -8.27
C ALA A 9 6.08 4.26 -7.42
N ASP A 10 6.53 5.11 -6.50
CA ASP A 10 7.62 4.79 -5.56
C ASP A 10 7.12 4.09 -4.28
N GLY A 11 5.83 4.25 -4.00
CA GLY A 11 5.11 3.61 -2.90
C GLY A 11 3.60 3.61 -3.11
N VAL A 12 2.89 2.75 -2.38
CA VAL A 12 1.43 2.61 -2.46
C VAL A 12 0.82 2.53 -1.07
N LEU A 13 -0.11 3.45 -0.77
CA LEU A 13 -0.99 3.37 0.40
C LEU A 13 -2.33 2.74 0.01
N VAL A 14 -2.72 1.69 0.73
CA VAL A 14 -4.06 1.09 0.68
C VAL A 14 -4.76 1.42 2.00
N SER A 15 -5.88 2.13 1.93
CA SER A 15 -6.69 2.50 3.09
C SER A 15 -8.12 2.01 2.93
N GLY A 16 -8.77 1.66 4.04
CA GLY A 16 -10.17 1.27 4.07
C GLY A 16 -10.80 1.41 5.44
N CYS A 17 -12.08 1.07 5.55
CA CYS A 17 -12.82 1.08 6.81
C CYS A 17 -12.25 0.06 7.82
N HIS A 18 -12.46 0.34 9.11
CA HIS A 18 -12.11 -0.60 10.18
C HIS A 18 -12.73 -1.98 9.98
N PRO A 19 -12.05 -3.07 10.38
CA PRO A 19 -12.64 -4.39 10.44
C PRO A 19 -13.99 -4.38 11.19
N GLY A 20 -15.06 -4.87 10.57
CA GLY A 20 -16.42 -4.80 11.11
C GLY A 20 -17.25 -3.60 10.64
N ASP A 21 -16.60 -2.50 10.22
CA ASP A 21 -17.26 -1.26 9.78
C ASP A 21 -17.28 -1.10 8.26
N CYS A 22 -17.06 -2.18 7.51
CA CYS A 22 -17.07 -2.11 6.05
C CYS A 22 -18.49 -1.81 5.57
N HIS A 23 -18.65 -0.75 4.77
CA HIS A 23 -19.94 -0.41 4.17
C HIS A 23 -20.55 -1.55 3.34
N TYR A 24 -19.69 -2.41 2.77
CA TYR A 24 -20.07 -3.59 1.99
C TYR A 24 -19.86 -4.89 2.78
N ASN A 25 -20.00 -4.83 4.10
CA ASN A 25 -19.87 -5.92 5.08
C ASN A 25 -18.48 -6.53 5.21
N GLU A 26 -17.94 -7.15 4.15
CA GLU A 26 -16.73 -7.97 4.23
C GLU A 26 -15.59 -7.56 3.29
N GLY A 27 -15.78 -6.49 2.51
CA GLY A 27 -14.81 -6.04 1.50
C GLY A 27 -13.39 -5.82 2.06
N ASN A 28 -13.28 -5.27 3.27
CA ASN A 28 -11.99 -5.07 3.94
C ASN A 28 -11.34 -6.39 4.40
N PHE A 29 -12.11 -7.39 4.84
CA PHE A 29 -11.59 -8.72 5.17
C PHE A 29 -11.02 -9.42 3.92
N HIS A 30 -11.71 -9.33 2.78
CA HIS A 30 -11.18 -9.83 1.52
C HIS A 30 -9.90 -9.10 1.10
N ALA A 31 -9.84 -7.77 1.25
CA ALA A 31 -8.63 -7.00 1.00
C ALA A 31 -7.47 -7.43 1.91
N ARG A 32 -7.72 -7.65 3.21
CA ARG A 32 -6.72 -8.12 4.19
C ARG A 32 -6.18 -9.52 3.84
N ARG A 33 -7.06 -10.45 3.45
CA ARG A 33 -6.65 -11.79 3.00
C ARG A 33 -5.80 -11.74 1.74
N ARG A 34 -6.22 -10.92 0.75
CA ARG A 34 -5.42 -10.70 -0.47
C ARG A 34 -4.05 -10.12 -0.13
N TRP A 35 -3.98 -9.16 0.79
CA TRP A 35 -2.72 -8.59 1.21
C TRP A 35 -1.76 -9.63 1.80
N ALA A 36 -2.24 -10.53 2.67
CA ALA A 36 -1.40 -11.56 3.25
C ALA A 36 -0.69 -12.42 2.19
N ILE A 37 -1.39 -12.78 1.11
CA ILE A 37 -0.83 -13.54 -0.02
C ILE A 37 0.09 -12.65 -0.87
N PHE A 38 -0.37 -11.44 -1.21
CA PHE A 38 0.40 -10.52 -2.05
C PHE A 38 1.71 -10.08 -1.39
N ARG A 39 1.76 -9.96 -0.06
CA ARG A 39 2.96 -9.60 0.67
C ARG A 39 4.09 -10.60 0.43
N GLU A 40 3.79 -11.89 0.55
CA GLU A 40 4.78 -12.96 0.31
C GLU A 40 5.22 -12.97 -1.17
N LEU A 41 4.29 -12.76 -2.10
CA LEU A 41 4.62 -12.65 -3.53
C LEU A 41 5.52 -11.44 -3.83
N LEU A 42 5.21 -10.26 -3.28
CA LEU A 42 5.99 -9.05 -3.46
C LEU A 42 7.42 -9.22 -2.93
N GLN A 43 7.56 -9.85 -1.76
CA GLN A 43 8.86 -10.15 -1.18
C GLN A 43 9.67 -11.12 -2.06
N TYR A 44 9.03 -12.16 -2.58
CA TYR A 44 9.65 -13.09 -3.52
C TYR A 44 10.13 -12.41 -4.81
N LEU A 45 9.36 -11.45 -5.32
CA LEU A 45 9.72 -10.64 -6.50
C LEU A 45 10.78 -9.56 -6.19
N GLY A 46 11.28 -9.48 -4.96
CA GLY A 46 12.30 -8.50 -4.55
C GLY A 46 11.75 -7.08 -4.37
N VAL A 47 10.42 -6.91 -4.24
CA VAL A 47 9.82 -5.63 -3.90
C VAL A 47 10.06 -5.35 -2.43
N ASP A 48 10.63 -4.20 -2.13
CA ASP A 48 10.74 -3.70 -0.76
C ASP A 48 9.35 -3.44 -0.17
N LEU A 49 8.96 -4.26 0.80
CA LEU A 49 7.65 -4.18 1.46
C LEU A 49 7.43 -2.87 2.21
N GLN A 50 8.49 -2.12 2.55
CA GLN A 50 8.36 -0.78 3.13
C GLN A 50 7.69 0.21 2.16
N ARG A 51 7.65 -0.11 0.86
CA ARG A 51 6.98 0.69 -0.19
C ARG A 51 5.48 0.47 -0.27
N VAL A 52 4.91 -0.48 0.48
CA VAL A 52 3.46 -0.71 0.53
C VAL A 52 2.97 -0.53 1.95
N GLN A 53 1.99 0.35 2.14
CA GLN A 53 1.35 0.52 3.43
C GLN A 53 -0.15 0.25 3.42
N PHE A 54 -0.61 -0.35 4.52
CA PHE A 54 -2.01 -0.64 4.76
C PHE A 54 -2.48 0.13 6.00
N SER A 55 -3.65 0.76 5.91
CA SER A 55 -4.26 1.48 7.02
C SER A 55 -5.76 1.23 7.10
N TRP A 56 -6.29 1.34 8.31
CA TRP A 56 -7.73 1.27 8.59
C TRP A 56 -8.15 2.60 9.24
N ILE A 57 -8.90 3.39 8.48
CA ILE A 57 -9.24 4.77 8.81
C ILE A 57 -10.69 5.02 8.38
N SER A 58 -11.54 5.40 9.33
CA SER A 58 -12.94 5.76 9.11
C SER A 58 -13.08 7.18 8.55
N ALA A 59 -14.27 7.51 8.05
CA ALA A 59 -14.56 8.84 7.51
C ALA A 59 -14.48 9.97 8.57
N ALA A 60 -14.60 9.64 9.86
CA ALA A 60 -14.51 10.60 10.96
C ALA A 60 -13.07 10.85 11.43
N GLU A 61 -12.10 10.02 11.02
CA GLU A 61 -10.71 10.06 11.50
C GLU A 61 -9.81 10.96 10.62
N GLY A 62 -10.26 12.17 10.30
CA GLY A 62 -9.54 13.10 9.42
C GLY A 62 -8.12 13.45 9.91
N GLY A 63 -7.93 13.63 11.22
CA GLY A 63 -6.60 13.88 11.81
C GLY A 63 -5.63 12.71 11.60
N LYS A 64 -6.08 11.49 11.89
CA LYS A 64 -5.31 10.26 11.68
C LYS A 64 -5.00 10.02 10.20
N TRP A 65 -5.92 10.38 9.30
CA TRP A 65 -5.67 10.34 7.86
C TRP A 65 -4.50 11.24 7.48
N ALA A 66 -4.50 12.50 7.93
CA ALA A 66 -3.42 13.44 7.65
C ALA A 66 -2.07 12.93 8.17
N GLU A 67 -2.02 12.46 9.42
CA GLU A 67 -0.83 11.86 10.01
C GLU A 67 -0.32 10.66 9.20
N THR A 68 -1.21 9.72 8.85
CA THR A 68 -0.85 8.53 8.07
C THR A 68 -0.29 8.88 6.70
N VAL A 69 -0.90 9.84 5.99
CA VAL A 69 -0.41 10.27 4.67
C VAL A 69 0.96 10.93 4.78
N ASN A 70 1.17 11.78 5.79
CA ASN A 70 2.45 12.43 6.03
C ASN A 70 3.55 11.41 6.32
N ASP A 71 3.29 10.47 7.22
CA ASP A 71 4.24 9.41 7.60
C ASP A 71 4.60 8.50 6.42
N VAL A 72 3.60 8.09 5.63
CA VAL A 72 3.84 7.27 4.44
C VAL A 72 4.66 8.05 3.44
N THR A 73 4.31 9.31 3.17
CA THR A 73 5.04 10.14 2.21
C THR A 73 6.49 10.31 2.62
N GLU A 74 6.75 10.58 3.90
CA GLU A 74 8.10 10.76 4.42
C GLU A 74 8.92 9.46 4.34
N LYS A 75 8.33 8.31 4.72
CA LYS A 75 8.97 7.00 4.55
C LYS A 75 9.36 6.73 3.10
N ILE A 76 8.46 7.00 2.14
CA ILE A 76 8.74 6.78 0.72
C ILE A 76 9.83 7.74 0.22
N ARG A 77 9.84 9.01 0.65
CA ARG A 77 10.92 9.95 0.32
C ARG A 77 12.29 9.46 0.79
N GLN A 78 12.37 8.91 2.01
CA GLN A 78 13.61 8.37 2.57
C GLN A 78 14.11 7.13 1.81
N LEU A 79 13.18 6.29 1.31
CA LEU A 79 13.52 5.13 0.46
C LEU A 79 13.96 5.53 -0.95
N GLY A 80 13.67 6.76 -1.38
CA GLY A 80 13.97 7.27 -2.72
C GLY A 80 13.20 6.55 -3.85
N PRO A 81 13.49 6.91 -5.11
CA PRO A 81 12.79 6.39 -6.28
C PRO A 81 12.87 4.86 -6.41
N PHE A 82 11.79 4.21 -6.83
CA PHE A 82 11.75 2.76 -7.01
C PHE A 82 12.19 2.32 -8.41
N GLU A 83 13.49 2.42 -8.67
CA GLU A 83 14.06 2.12 -10.00
C GLU A 83 14.06 0.63 -10.38
N ALA A 84 14.09 -0.27 -9.39
CA ALA A 84 14.20 -1.71 -9.66
C ALA A 84 13.01 -2.25 -10.47
N TYR A 85 11.79 -1.81 -10.15
CA TYR A 85 10.60 -2.24 -10.90
C TYR A 85 10.56 -1.65 -12.31
N ARG A 86 11.06 -0.42 -12.50
CA ARG A 86 11.13 0.21 -13.83
C ARG A 86 12.06 -0.57 -14.75
N LYS A 87 13.21 -1.02 -14.24
CA LYS A 87 14.18 -1.81 -14.99
C LYS A 87 13.65 -3.18 -15.43
N LEU A 88 12.73 -3.79 -14.67
CA LEU A 88 12.09 -5.05 -15.06
C LEU A 88 11.17 -4.91 -16.28
N ASN A 89 10.61 -3.73 -16.55
CA ASN A 89 9.71 -3.48 -17.68
C ASN A 89 10.37 -2.72 -18.85
N ALA A 90 11.67 -2.43 -18.76
CA ALA A 90 12.42 -1.70 -19.78
C ALA A 90 13.03 -2.63 -20.87
N GLY A 91 12.56 -3.88 -20.94
CA GLY A 91 12.92 -4.88 -21.95
C GLY A 91 11.92 -4.93 -23.09
#